data_AF-A0A0F9IHU9-F1
#
_entry.id   AF-A0A0F9IHU9-F1
#
_cell.length_a   1.000
_cell.length_b   1.000
_cell.length_c   1.000
_cell.angle_alpha   90.00
_cell.angle_beta   90.00
_cell.angle_gamma   90.00
#
_symmetry.space_group_name_H-M   'P 1'
#
loop_
_entity.id
_entity.type
_entity.pdbx_description
1 polymer ?
#
loop_
_entity_poly.entity_id
_entity_poly.type
_entity_poly.pdbx_seq_one_letter_code
_entity_poly.pdbx_strand_id
1 'polypeptide(L)'
;FKEVLKSPPPERLAKVEYQSHFFQMLGISFVCIILLFKGYWYIIFAFIFGLGISYSQGMSAYIKYTNIMALIKPESFKDYDKDNSPTRRRSKIIYHVFGSTAKWVSILVAAVIPLFFIQFAESRIAFSFAYIMMMIVIFMLIYFFFFYWIANYVYKKEVKIK
;
A
#
# COMPACT_ATOMS: atom_id res chain seq x y z
N PHE A 1 -15.63 18.87 12.63
CA PHE A 1 -16.12 17.73 11.81
C PHE A 1 -16.55 18.12 10.39
N LYS A 2 -17.30 19.22 10.16
CA LYS A 2 -17.73 19.65 8.81
C LYS A 2 -16.62 20.16 7.87
N GLU A 3 -15.49 20.65 8.38
CA GLU A 3 -14.36 21.09 7.53
C GLU A 3 -13.47 19.95 7.03
N VAL A 4 -13.55 18.78 7.65
CA VAL A 4 -12.74 17.59 7.31
C VAL A 4 -13.29 16.87 6.06
N LEU A 5 -14.52 17.19 5.66
CA LEU A 5 -15.18 16.72 4.42
C LEU A 5 -14.91 17.62 3.21
N LYS A 6 -14.24 18.78 3.38
CA LYS A 6 -13.81 19.60 2.24
C LYS A 6 -12.57 18.95 1.62
N SER A 7 -12.84 18.06 0.66
CA SER A 7 -11.94 17.38 -0.26
C SER A 7 -10.77 16.60 0.36
N PRO A 8 -10.60 15.30 0.04
CA PRO A 8 -9.28 14.68 0.20
C PRO A 8 -8.27 15.55 -0.59
N PRO A 9 -7.04 15.77 -0.08
CA PRO A 9 -6.03 16.54 -0.79
C PRO A 9 -5.99 16.12 -2.26
N PRO A 10 -5.88 17.05 -3.21
CA PRO A 10 -5.92 16.75 -4.65
C PRO A 10 -4.92 15.66 -5.05
N GLU A 11 -3.80 15.58 -4.33
CA GLU A 11 -2.79 14.51 -4.42
C GLU A 11 -3.40 13.11 -4.17
N ARG A 12 -4.26 12.95 -3.17
CA ARG A 12 -4.88 11.67 -2.82
C ARG A 12 -5.89 11.23 -3.87
N LEU A 13 -6.69 12.15 -4.37
CA LEU A 13 -7.63 11.86 -5.44
C LEU A 13 -6.88 11.39 -6.69
N ALA A 14 -5.83 12.10 -7.09
CA ALA A 14 -5.02 11.72 -8.24
C ALA A 14 -4.27 10.39 -8.03
N LYS A 15 -3.77 10.12 -6.80
CA LYS A 15 -3.12 8.85 -6.46
C LYS A 15 -4.08 7.67 -6.52
N VAL A 16 -5.28 7.82 -5.94
CA VAL A 16 -6.31 6.78 -5.94
C VAL A 16 -6.80 6.52 -7.36
N GLU A 17 -6.98 7.57 -8.17
CA GLU A 17 -7.32 7.48 -9.59
C GLU A 17 -6.28 6.65 -10.36
N TYR A 18 -4.99 6.97 -10.21
CA TYR A 18 -3.89 6.18 -10.79
C TYR A 18 -3.89 4.72 -10.33
N GLN A 19 -4.01 4.48 -9.03
CA GLN A 19 -4.03 3.12 -8.46
C GLN A 19 -5.22 2.31 -8.98
N SER A 20 -6.39 2.94 -9.11
CA SER A 20 -7.59 2.30 -9.66
C SER A 20 -7.36 1.81 -11.08
N HIS A 21 -6.81 2.64 -11.96
CA HIS A 21 -6.47 2.23 -13.34
C HIS A 21 -5.43 1.11 -13.38
N PHE A 22 -4.44 1.13 -12.48
CA PHE A 22 -3.47 0.05 -12.37
C PHE A 22 -4.11 -1.28 -11.93
N PHE A 23 -4.98 -1.26 -10.93
CA PHE A 23 -5.71 -2.47 -10.51
C PHE A 23 -6.66 -2.97 -11.59
N GLN A 24 -7.27 -2.06 -12.35
CA GLN A 24 -8.09 -2.42 -13.51
C GLN A 24 -7.26 -3.12 -14.60
N MET A 25 -6.05 -2.62 -14.91
CA MET A 25 -5.12 -3.29 -15.83
C MET A 25 -4.76 -4.70 -15.36
N LEU A 26 -4.44 -4.87 -14.07
CA LEU A 26 -4.13 -6.19 -13.51
C LEU A 26 -5.35 -7.13 -13.58
N GLY A 27 -6.54 -6.64 -13.25
CA GLY A 27 -7.78 -7.41 -13.31
C GLY A 27 -8.11 -7.87 -14.73
N ILE A 28 -8.06 -6.95 -15.71
CA ILE A 28 -8.24 -7.28 -17.13
C ILE A 28 -7.20 -8.30 -17.56
N SER A 29 -5.93 -8.11 -17.18
CA SER A 29 -4.86 -9.02 -17.55
C SER A 29 -5.07 -10.42 -17.00
N PHE A 30 -5.41 -10.54 -15.72
CA PHE A 30 -5.66 -11.81 -15.08
C PHE A 30 -6.80 -12.58 -15.75
N VAL A 31 -7.93 -11.92 -15.99
CA VAL A 31 -9.09 -12.53 -16.64
C VAL A 31 -8.77 -12.93 -18.08
N CYS A 32 -8.13 -12.06 -18.86
CA CYS A 32 -7.75 -12.35 -20.23
C CYS A 32 -6.75 -13.52 -20.32
N ILE A 33 -5.75 -13.58 -19.43
CA ILE A 33 -4.79 -14.70 -19.38
C ILE A 33 -5.53 -16.03 -19.14
N ILE A 34 -6.45 -16.08 -18.17
CA ILE A 34 -7.25 -17.30 -17.90
C ILE A 34 -8.05 -17.71 -19.13
N LEU A 35 -8.68 -16.76 -19.82
CA LEU A 35 -9.50 -17.05 -20.99
C LEU A 35 -8.66 -17.50 -22.20
N LEU A 36 -7.43 -16.98 -22.35
CA LEU A 36 -6.48 -17.46 -23.35
C LEU A 36 -6.05 -18.91 -23.06
N PHE A 37 -5.77 -19.25 -21.80
CA PHE A 37 -5.49 -20.64 -21.41
C PHE A 37 -6.67 -21.59 -21.67
N LYS A 38 -7.90 -21.09 -21.61
CA LYS A 38 -9.12 -21.85 -21.99
C LYS A 38 -9.36 -21.95 -23.50
N GLY A 39 -8.49 -21.37 -24.34
CA GLY A 39 -8.54 -21.50 -25.80
C GLY A 39 -9.31 -20.39 -26.52
N TYR A 40 -9.72 -19.31 -25.83
CA TYR A 40 -10.43 -18.19 -26.44
C TYR A 40 -9.46 -17.17 -27.07
N TRP A 41 -8.81 -17.53 -28.18
CA TRP A 41 -7.77 -16.72 -28.84
C TRP A 41 -8.25 -15.36 -29.34
N TYR A 42 -9.54 -15.21 -29.69
CA TYR A 42 -10.11 -13.93 -30.15
C TYR A 42 -10.08 -12.83 -29.07
N ILE A 43 -9.89 -13.20 -27.80
CA ILE A 43 -9.81 -12.26 -26.67
C ILE A 43 -8.49 -11.47 -26.68
N ILE A 44 -7.49 -11.87 -27.48
CA ILE A 44 -6.24 -11.11 -27.66
C ILE A 44 -6.53 -9.66 -28.05
N PHE A 45 -7.50 -9.41 -28.93
CA PHE A 45 -7.86 -8.05 -29.33
C PHE A 45 -8.46 -7.26 -28.17
N ALA A 46 -9.40 -7.86 -27.42
CA ALA A 46 -9.98 -7.23 -26.23
C ALA A 46 -8.91 -6.97 -25.14
N PHE A 47 -7.93 -7.85 -25.02
CA PHE A 47 -6.81 -7.72 -24.10
C PHE A 47 -5.91 -6.53 -24.48
N ILE A 48 -5.49 -6.43 -25.75
CA ILE A 48 -4.66 -5.33 -26.24
C ILE A 48 -5.38 -3.99 -26.11
N PHE A 49 -6.64 -3.90 -26.55
CA PHE A 49 -7.42 -2.66 -26.46
C PHE A 49 -7.74 -2.28 -25.00
N GLY A 50 -8.14 -3.24 -24.17
CA GLY A 50 -8.45 -3.00 -22.75
C GLY A 50 -7.23 -2.51 -21.97
N LEU A 51 -6.06 -3.12 -22.22
CA LEU A 51 -4.80 -2.64 -21.65
C LEU A 51 -4.39 -1.29 -22.20
N GLY A 52 -4.50 -1.06 -23.50
CA GLY A 52 -4.14 0.21 -24.13
C GLY A 52 -4.94 1.39 -23.57
N ILE A 53 -6.26 1.25 -23.43
CA ILE A 53 -7.13 2.28 -22.86
C ILE A 53 -6.77 2.51 -21.39
N SER A 54 -6.67 1.44 -20.60
CA SER A 54 -6.39 1.54 -19.16
C SER A 54 -5.00 2.11 -18.88
N TYR A 55 -4.02 1.80 -19.73
CA TYR A 55 -2.67 2.36 -19.67
C TYR A 55 -2.67 3.85 -20.00
N SER A 56 -3.37 4.26 -21.07
CA SER A 56 -3.49 5.67 -21.45
C SER A 56 -4.15 6.50 -20.35
N GLN A 57 -5.25 6.01 -19.78
CA GLN A 57 -5.93 6.65 -18.65
C GLN A 57 -5.05 6.68 -17.40
N GLY A 58 -4.37 5.57 -17.08
CA GLY A 58 -3.41 5.49 -15.99
C GLY A 58 -2.26 6.49 -16.14
N MET A 59 -1.69 6.62 -17.33
CA MET A 59 -0.58 7.55 -17.59
C MET A 59 -1.01 9.01 -17.48
N SER A 60 -2.21 9.35 -17.98
CA SER A 60 -2.79 10.68 -17.82
C SER A 60 -3.01 11.03 -16.33
N ALA A 61 -3.56 10.09 -15.56
CA ALA A 61 -3.73 10.25 -14.11
C ALA A 61 -2.38 10.38 -13.37
N TYR A 62 -1.35 9.65 -13.82
CA TYR A 62 0.00 9.75 -13.28
C TYR A 62 0.60 11.15 -13.51
N ILE A 63 0.51 11.69 -14.72
CA ILE A 63 1.01 13.04 -15.05
C ILE A 63 0.29 14.09 -14.20
N LYS A 64 -1.03 13.95 -14.03
CA LYS A 64 -1.84 14.80 -13.14
C LYS A 64 -1.35 14.72 -11.70
N TYR A 65 -1.08 13.51 -11.20
CA TYR A 65 -0.53 13.29 -9.86
C TYR A 65 0.85 13.93 -9.68
N THR A 66 1.77 13.76 -10.63
CA THR A 66 3.12 14.34 -10.54
C THR A 66 3.08 15.87 -10.56
N ASN A 67 2.21 16.46 -11.37
CA ASN A 67 2.05 17.92 -11.43
C ASN A 67 1.49 18.48 -10.12
N ILE A 68 0.51 17.79 -9.51
CA ILE A 68 -0.02 18.17 -8.20
C ILE A 68 1.06 18.04 -7.12
N MET A 69 1.83 16.95 -7.13
CA MET A 69 2.91 16.73 -6.17
C MET A 69 4.02 17.78 -6.28
N ALA A 70 4.35 18.23 -7.49
CA ALA A 70 5.36 19.28 -7.71
C ALA A 70 4.96 20.64 -7.10
N LEU A 71 3.65 20.89 -6.96
CA LEU A 71 3.10 22.13 -6.39
C LEU A 71 2.94 22.07 -4.86
N ILE A 72 2.96 20.87 -4.28
CA ILE A 72 2.80 20.65 -2.84
C ILE A 72 4.18 20.60 -2.19
N LYS A 73 4.44 21.52 -1.26
CA LYS A 73 5.66 21.46 -0.45
C LYS A 73 5.62 20.21 0.43
N PRO A 74 6.74 19.48 0.58
CA PRO A 74 6.80 18.34 1.50
C PRO A 74 6.42 18.80 2.90
N GLU A 75 5.49 18.08 3.54
CA GLU A 75 5.04 18.40 4.90
C GLU A 75 6.22 18.40 5.87
N SER A 76 6.24 19.40 6.77
CA SER A 76 7.25 19.46 7.81
C SER A 76 7.04 18.32 8.83
N PHE A 77 8.12 17.70 9.29
CA PHE A 77 8.05 16.61 10.27
C PHE A 77 7.36 17.01 11.58
N LYS A 78 7.32 18.31 11.89
CA LYS A 78 6.60 18.86 13.07
C LYS A 78 5.08 18.78 12.94
N ASP A 79 4.56 18.64 11.72
CA ASP A 79 3.12 18.61 11.46
C ASP A 79 2.56 17.18 11.35
N TYR A 80 3.39 16.14 11.50
CA TYR A 80 2.92 14.75 11.41
C TYR A 80 1.86 14.41 12.48
N ASP A 81 1.92 15.03 13.66
CA ASP A 81 0.94 14.84 14.73
C ASP A 81 -0.43 15.45 14.42
N LYS A 82 -0.50 16.44 13.52
CA LYS A 82 -1.75 17.08 13.07
C LYS A 82 -2.52 16.22 12.06
N ASP A 83 -1.97 15.06 11.70
CA ASP A 83 -2.59 14.15 10.75
C ASP A 83 -3.77 13.39 11.38
N ASN A 84 -4.96 13.57 10.80
CA ASN A 84 -6.21 12.95 11.27
C ASN A 84 -6.26 11.42 11.15
N SER A 85 -5.48 10.82 10.24
CA SER A 85 -5.53 9.37 10.03
C SER A 85 -4.51 8.68 10.94
N PRO A 86 -4.94 7.83 11.90
CA PRO A 86 -4.02 7.21 12.85
C PRO A 86 -2.98 6.32 12.17
N THR A 87 -3.38 5.57 11.14
CA THR A 87 -2.48 4.70 10.35
C THR A 87 -1.48 5.51 9.54
N ARG A 88 -1.90 6.63 8.94
CA ARG A 88 -1.01 7.53 8.20
C ARG A 88 -0.01 8.22 9.11
N ARG A 89 -0.48 8.77 10.24
CA ARG A 89 0.37 9.36 11.27
C ARG A 89 1.45 8.37 11.72
N ARG A 90 1.05 7.14 12.07
CA ARG A 90 1.98 6.07 12.45
C ARG A 90 3.01 5.79 11.37
N SER A 91 2.57 5.63 10.12
CA SER A 91 3.49 5.35 9.02
C SER A 91 4.45 6.50 8.70
N LYS A 92 4.01 7.77 8.83
CA LYS A 92 4.88 8.95 8.65
C LYS A 92 5.97 8.99 9.71
N ILE A 93 5.59 8.77 10.97
CA ILE A 93 6.54 8.73 12.11
C ILE A 93 7.56 7.60 11.95
N ILE A 94 7.11 6.38 11.60
CA ILE A 94 8.01 5.24 11.35
C ILE A 94 8.96 5.54 10.19
N TYR A 95 8.44 6.09 9.09
CA TYR A 95 9.24 6.38 7.91
C TYR A 95 10.28 7.48 8.16
N HIS A 96 9.95 8.49 8.97
CA HIS A 96 10.91 9.53 9.38
C HIS A 96 12.08 8.95 10.16
N VAL A 97 11.82 8.04 11.12
CA VAL A 97 12.86 7.50 12.01
C VAL A 97 13.66 6.36 11.37
N PHE A 98 13.00 5.44 10.66
CA PHE A 98 13.61 4.22 10.13
C PHE A 98 13.68 4.15 8.60
N GLY A 99 13.09 5.12 7.90
CA GLY A 99 13.01 5.10 6.44
C GLY A 99 12.16 3.94 5.91
N SER A 100 12.47 3.49 4.70
CA SER A 100 11.80 2.34 4.05
C SER A 100 12.18 0.99 4.66
N THR A 101 13.27 0.92 5.44
CA THR A 101 13.82 -0.34 5.97
C THR A 101 12.84 -1.04 6.92
N ALA A 102 12.18 -0.30 7.82
CA ALA A 102 11.22 -0.86 8.77
C ALA A 102 10.06 -1.59 8.08
N LYS A 103 9.61 -1.10 6.92
CA LYS A 103 8.55 -1.75 6.14
C LYS A 103 9.02 -3.10 5.60
N TRP A 104 10.20 -3.14 4.99
CA TRP A 104 10.76 -4.36 4.41
C TRP A 104 11.09 -5.40 5.47
N VAL A 105 11.68 -4.98 6.59
CA VAL A 105 11.95 -5.86 7.73
C VAL A 105 10.64 -6.44 8.28
N SER A 106 9.60 -5.62 8.44
CA SER A 106 8.30 -6.11 8.90
C SER A 106 7.68 -7.13 7.94
N ILE A 107 7.80 -6.93 6.63
CA ILE A 107 7.31 -7.88 5.61
C ILE A 107 8.09 -9.19 5.67
N LEU A 108 9.43 -9.12 5.72
CA LEU A 108 10.29 -10.30 5.75
C LEU A 108 10.01 -11.13 7.01
N VAL A 109 9.96 -10.48 8.17
CA VAL A 109 9.67 -11.15 9.44
C VAL A 109 8.24 -11.73 9.43
N ALA A 110 7.26 -11.00 8.88
CA ALA A 110 5.91 -11.50 8.74
C ALA A 110 5.79 -12.72 7.83
N ALA A 111 6.64 -12.87 6.81
CA ALA A 111 6.67 -14.05 5.95
C ALA A 111 7.40 -15.23 6.61
N VAL A 112 8.50 -14.97 7.32
CA VAL A 112 9.35 -16.04 7.89
C VAL A 112 8.76 -16.63 9.16
N ILE A 113 8.23 -15.82 10.07
CA ILE A 113 7.75 -16.30 11.37
C ILE A 113 6.63 -17.36 11.26
N PRO A 114 5.58 -17.20 10.44
CA PRO A 114 4.53 -18.20 10.31
C PRO A 114 5.03 -19.60 9.95
N LEU A 115 6.15 -19.72 9.22
CA LEU A 115 6.73 -21.01 8.84
C LEU A 115 7.18 -21.85 10.05
N PHE A 116 7.49 -21.21 11.18
CA PHE A 116 7.91 -21.90 12.40
C PHE A 116 6.74 -22.26 13.32
N PHE A 117 5.60 -21.57 13.19
CA PHE A 117 4.43 -21.76 14.05
C PHE A 117 3.38 -22.68 13.42
N ILE A 118 3.23 -22.63 12.10
CA ILE A 118 2.25 -23.45 11.39
C ILE A 118 2.95 -24.73 10.97
N GLN A 119 2.70 -25.81 11.71
CA GLN A 119 3.10 -27.14 11.28
C GLN A 119 2.37 -27.50 9.97
N PHE A 120 3.03 -28.26 9.10
CA PHE A 120 2.42 -28.76 7.87
C PHE A 120 1.22 -29.66 8.20
N ALA A 121 0.04 -29.05 8.30
CA ALA A 121 -1.22 -29.75 8.51
C ALA A 121 -1.60 -30.52 7.24
N GLU A 122 -2.35 -31.61 7.39
CA GLU A 122 -2.72 -32.54 6.30
C GLU A 122 -3.43 -31.87 5.12
N SER A 123 -4.15 -30.75 5.36
CA SER A 123 -4.78 -29.99 4.28
C SER A 123 -3.97 -28.75 3.86
N ARG A 124 -3.53 -28.75 2.60
CA ARG A 124 -2.79 -27.64 1.97
C ARG A 124 -3.56 -26.32 1.96
N ILE A 125 -4.90 -26.41 1.98
CA ILE A 125 -5.80 -25.26 1.97
C ILE A 125 -5.81 -24.57 3.34
N ALA A 126 -5.97 -25.34 4.43
CA ALA A 126 -5.93 -24.78 5.78
C ALA A 126 -4.56 -24.17 6.09
N PHE A 127 -3.48 -24.82 5.65
CA PHE A 127 -2.12 -24.27 5.76
C PHE A 127 -1.99 -22.92 5.03
N SER A 128 -2.37 -22.86 3.76
CA SER A 128 -2.28 -21.63 2.95
C SER A 128 -3.09 -20.48 3.56
N PHE A 129 -4.29 -20.76 4.05
CA PHE A 129 -5.14 -19.74 4.69
C PHE A 129 -4.55 -19.25 6.02
N ALA A 130 -4.17 -20.19 6.91
CA ALA A 130 -3.56 -19.86 8.19
C ALA A 130 -2.26 -19.07 8.00
N TYR A 131 -1.45 -19.43 7.02
CA TYR A 131 -0.22 -18.73 6.67
C TYR A 131 -0.48 -17.28 6.28
N ILE A 132 -1.40 -17.02 5.35
CA ILE A 132 -1.76 -15.66 4.92
C ILE A 132 -2.30 -14.84 6.10
N MET A 133 -3.20 -15.42 6.91
CA MET A 133 -3.75 -14.75 8.09
C MET A 133 -2.66 -14.39 9.10
N MET A 134 -1.75 -15.31 9.37
CA MET A 134 -0.66 -15.11 10.33
C MET A 134 0.35 -14.07 9.82
N MET A 135 0.66 -14.05 8.51
CA MET A 135 1.46 -12.96 7.91
C MET A 135 0.83 -11.59 8.16
N ILE A 136 -0.48 -11.44 7.94
CA ILE A 136 -1.19 -10.16 8.16
C ILE A 136 -1.09 -9.73 9.62
N VAL A 137 -1.37 -10.66 10.55
CA VAL A 137 -1.33 -10.38 11.99
C VAL A 137 0.07 -9.98 12.45
N ILE A 138 1.10 -10.73 12.05
CA ILE A 138 2.48 -10.45 12.43
C ILE A 138 2.96 -9.14 11.83
N PHE A 139 2.64 -8.86 10.56
CA PHE A 139 2.95 -7.58 9.95
C PHE A 139 2.33 -6.41 10.74
N MET A 140 1.05 -6.54 11.13
CA MET A 140 0.36 -5.52 11.91
C MET A 140 1.04 -5.29 13.28
N LEU A 141 1.40 -6.36 13.98
CA LEU A 141 2.09 -6.28 15.27
C LEU A 141 3.48 -5.64 15.14
N ILE A 142 4.27 -6.04 14.15
CA ILE A 142 5.64 -5.54 14.02
C ILE A 142 5.63 -4.11 13.51
N TYR A 143 4.93 -3.83 12.40
CA TYR A 143 4.99 -2.53 11.76
C TYR A 143 4.22 -1.46 12.55
N PHE A 144 2.95 -1.72 12.89
CA PHE A 144 2.09 -0.69 13.50
C PHE A 144 2.16 -0.62 15.03
N PHE A 145 2.70 -1.64 15.71
CA PHE A 145 2.91 -1.59 17.16
C PHE A 145 4.40 -1.46 17.51
N PHE A 146 5.25 -2.43 17.15
CA PHE A 146 6.65 -2.42 17.59
C PHE A 146 7.45 -1.25 17.01
N PHE A 147 7.53 -1.14 15.68
CA PHE A 147 8.25 -0.04 15.03
C PHE A 147 7.64 1.32 15.37
N TYR A 148 6.31 1.42 15.42
CA TYR A 148 5.65 2.66 15.82
C TYR A 148 6.01 3.07 17.24
N TRP A 149 6.04 2.14 18.20
CA TRP A 149 6.35 2.45 19.60
C TRP A 149 7.75 3.05 19.73
N ILE A 150 8.75 2.44 19.08
CA ILE A 150 10.13 2.95 19.09
C ILE A 150 10.21 4.28 18.33
N ALA A 151 9.63 4.35 17.13
CA ALA A 151 9.67 5.58 16.31
C ALA A 151 8.99 6.76 17.01
N ASN A 152 7.87 6.53 17.70
CA ASN A 152 7.15 7.56 18.43
C ASN A 152 7.95 8.08 19.64
N TYR A 153 8.73 7.21 20.29
CA TYR A 153 9.62 7.63 21.38
C TYR A 153 10.73 8.55 20.85
N VAL A 154 11.38 8.17 19.74
CA VAL A 154 12.44 8.97 19.09
C VAL A 154 11.87 10.30 18.57
N TYR A 155 10.75 10.24 17.85
CA TYR A 155 10.07 11.40 17.28
C TYR A 155 9.68 12.43 18.36
N LYS A 156 9.09 11.97 19.48
CA LYS A 156 8.73 12.87 20.59
C LYS A 156 9.95 13.54 21.24
N LYS A 157 11.11 12.87 21.27
CA LYS A 157 12.35 13.51 21.73
C LYS A 157 12.78 14.60 20.76
N GLU A 158 12.83 14.32 19.46
CA GLU A 158 13.24 15.29 18.44
C GLU A 158 12.32 16.52 18.37
N VAL A 159 11.02 16.34 18.54
CA VAL A 159 10.03 17.43 18.47
C VAL A 159 9.97 18.24 19.77
N LYS A 160 10.23 17.65 20.95
CA LYS A 160 10.17 18.34 22.25
C LYS A 160 11.51 18.94 22.73
N ILE A 161 12.64 18.60 22.11
CA ILE A 161 13.97 19.14 22.45
C ILE A 161 14.22 20.51 21.77
N LYS A 162 13.21 21.13 21.15
CA LYS A 162 13.23 22.53 20.71
C LYS A 162 12.13 23.34 21.39
#